data_AF-A0A953ISV2-F1
#
_entry.id   AF-A0A953ISV2-F1
#
_cell.length_a   1.000
_cell.length_b   1.000
_cell.length_c   1.000
_cell.angle_alpha   90.00
_cell.angle_beta   90.00
_cell.angle_gamma   90.00
#
_symmetry.space_group_name_H-M   'P 1'
#
loop_
_entity.id
_entity.type
_entity.pdbx_description
1 polymer ?
#
loop_
_entity_poly.entity_id
_entity_poly.type
_entity_poly.pdbx_seq_one_letter_code
_entity_poly.pdbx_strand_id
1 'polypeptide(L)'
;MSWGFEVDRVYNRRNDIHARFGGQQQGGIITPSKHSLVIIITGEEGLEHGFADRTRDDGVFEYFGEGQVGDMQMQKGNRAIAEHSVGGKSLLLFRKAPEGIRFVGEMLYEARHIERAPDRTGAERDAIVFELRPLSAIVETVDAEPPAIGVSLADLRKLAIAAAEAPPLSQSPSVRN
;
A
#
# COMPACT_ATOMS: atom_id res chain seq x y z
N MET A 1 10.81 1.54 6.59
CA MET A 1 11.61 0.34 6.94
C MET A 1 11.13 -0.81 6.08
N SER A 2 11.90 -1.23 5.08
CA SER A 2 11.47 -2.15 4.01
C SER A 2 11.47 -3.64 4.40
N TRP A 3 11.13 -3.99 5.65
CA TRP A 3 11.09 -5.38 6.15
C TRP A 3 12.39 -6.21 5.99
N GLY A 4 13.53 -5.55 5.81
CA GLY A 4 14.83 -6.17 5.55
C GLY A 4 15.08 -6.49 4.08
N PHE A 5 14.31 -5.89 3.16
CA PHE A 5 14.53 -5.94 1.72
C PHE A 5 15.14 -4.63 1.21
N GLU A 6 16.21 -4.76 0.45
CA GLU A 6 16.87 -3.69 -0.31
C GLU A 6 16.32 -3.64 -1.73
N VAL A 7 16.03 -2.42 -2.22
CA VAL A 7 15.53 -2.17 -3.59
C VAL A 7 16.52 -2.71 -4.61
N ASP A 8 16.00 -3.25 -5.71
CA ASP A 8 16.72 -3.89 -6.82
C ASP A 8 17.51 -5.16 -6.49
N ARG A 9 17.56 -5.55 -5.22
CA ARG A 9 18.15 -6.83 -4.81
C ARG A 9 17.21 -7.99 -5.10
N VAL A 10 17.79 -9.13 -5.44
CA VAL A 10 17.05 -10.37 -5.73
C VAL A 10 17.07 -11.32 -4.54
N TYR A 11 15.92 -11.94 -4.31
CA TYR A 11 15.66 -12.84 -3.21
C TYR A 11 15.08 -14.16 -3.70
N ASN A 12 15.26 -15.21 -2.90
CA ASN A 12 14.61 -16.48 -3.10
C ASN A 12 13.22 -16.46 -2.43
N ARG A 13 12.15 -16.60 -3.24
CA ARG A 13 10.77 -16.57 -2.74
C ARG A 13 10.50 -17.58 -1.61
N ARG A 14 11.08 -18.79 -1.67
CA ARG A 14 10.85 -19.82 -0.65
C ARG A 14 11.57 -19.47 0.66
N ASN A 15 12.84 -19.11 0.59
CA ASN A 15 13.65 -18.92 1.78
C ASN A 15 13.45 -17.52 2.40
N ASP A 16 13.40 -16.48 1.58
CA ASP A 16 13.42 -15.09 2.07
C ASP A 16 12.01 -14.54 2.35
N ILE A 17 10.98 -15.10 1.71
CA ILE A 17 9.58 -14.75 1.98
C ILE A 17 8.90 -15.85 2.80
N HIS A 18 8.76 -17.05 2.24
CA HIS A 18 7.87 -18.06 2.81
C HIS A 18 8.37 -18.66 4.12
N ALA A 19 9.66 -18.99 4.22
CA ALA A 19 10.23 -19.49 5.47
C ALA A 19 10.22 -18.42 6.58
N ARG A 20 10.25 -17.14 6.21
CA ARG A 20 10.35 -16.02 7.14
C ARG A 20 9.00 -15.48 7.61
N PHE A 21 8.02 -15.38 6.70
CA PHE A 21 6.71 -14.78 6.97
C PHE A 21 5.53 -15.76 6.81
N GLY A 22 5.74 -16.88 6.10
CA GLY A 22 4.66 -17.80 5.73
C GLY A 22 3.75 -17.22 4.64
N GLY A 23 2.45 -17.56 4.69
CA GLY A 23 1.46 -17.13 3.71
C GLY A 23 1.32 -18.07 2.50
N GLN A 24 0.54 -17.61 1.51
CA GLN A 24 0.19 -18.38 0.32
C GLN A 24 1.43 -18.65 -0.53
N GLN A 25 1.70 -19.94 -0.80
CA GLN A 25 2.88 -20.37 -1.56
C GLN A 25 2.74 -20.15 -3.07
N GLN A 26 1.50 -20.06 -3.55
CA GLN A 26 1.12 -19.95 -4.96
C GLN A 26 0.40 -18.62 -5.21
N GLY A 27 0.45 -18.12 -6.44
CA GLY A 27 -0.17 -16.86 -6.84
C GLY A 27 0.73 -15.63 -6.70
N GLY A 28 0.18 -14.47 -7.08
CA GLY A 28 0.86 -13.18 -7.03
C GLY A 28 0.71 -12.45 -5.69
N ILE A 29 -0.35 -12.72 -4.92
CA ILE A 29 -0.64 -12.03 -3.67
C ILE A 29 -0.38 -12.95 -2.48
N ILE A 30 0.42 -12.49 -1.52
CA ILE A 30 0.78 -13.21 -0.30
C ILE A 30 0.35 -12.35 0.89
N THR A 31 -0.43 -12.92 1.78
CA THR A 31 -1.00 -12.25 2.96
C THR A 31 -0.63 -13.04 4.23
N PRO A 32 0.61 -12.89 4.74
CA PRO A 32 1.02 -13.51 6.00
C PRO A 32 0.07 -13.13 7.15
N SER A 33 -0.52 -14.13 7.81
CA SER A 33 -1.49 -13.87 8.90
C SER A 33 -0.85 -13.36 10.18
N LYS A 34 0.44 -13.68 10.41
CA LYS A 34 1.20 -13.32 11.61
C LYS A 34 1.95 -11.99 11.49
N HIS A 35 1.90 -11.34 10.33
CA HIS A 35 2.63 -10.10 10.06
C HIS A 35 1.72 -9.05 9.46
N SER A 36 1.95 -7.78 9.80
CA SER A 36 1.26 -6.64 9.20
C SER A 36 1.82 -6.32 7.81
N LEU A 37 1.66 -7.28 6.90
CA LEU A 37 2.35 -7.29 5.62
C LEU A 37 1.43 -7.88 4.54
N VAL A 38 1.47 -7.26 3.36
CA VAL A 38 0.93 -7.77 2.10
C VAL A 38 2.07 -7.72 1.10
N ILE A 39 2.28 -8.82 0.37
CA ILE A 39 3.30 -8.90 -0.67
C ILE A 39 2.60 -9.19 -1.99
N ILE A 40 2.91 -8.39 -3.00
CA ILE A 40 2.46 -8.60 -4.37
C ILE A 40 3.66 -8.90 -5.27
N ILE A 41 3.49 -9.86 -6.16
CA ILE A 41 4.51 -10.31 -7.11
C ILE A 41 3.93 -10.15 -8.51
N THR A 42 4.60 -9.36 -9.33
CA THR A 42 4.33 -9.17 -10.75
C THR A 42 5.35 -9.93 -11.61
N GLY A 43 5.00 -10.27 -12.84
CA GLY A 43 5.91 -10.88 -13.80
C GLY A 43 5.26 -11.12 -15.15
N GLU A 44 6.07 -11.32 -16.19
CA GLU A 44 5.62 -11.44 -17.59
C GLU A 44 4.66 -12.62 -17.83
N GLU A 45 4.81 -13.71 -17.08
CA GLU A 45 3.86 -14.85 -17.09
C GLU A 45 2.41 -14.44 -16.75
N GLY A 46 2.20 -13.26 -16.16
CA GLY A 46 0.86 -12.73 -15.90
C GLY A 46 0.09 -12.44 -17.19
N LEU A 47 0.77 -12.04 -18.26
CA LEU A 47 0.17 -11.74 -19.56
C LEU A 47 -0.52 -12.99 -20.15
N GLU A 48 0.08 -14.17 -19.97
CA GLU A 48 -0.49 -15.46 -20.38
C GLU A 48 -1.76 -15.84 -19.61
N HIS A 49 -2.07 -15.13 -18.53
CA HIS A 49 -3.26 -15.31 -17.70
C HIS A 49 -4.20 -14.09 -17.76
N GLY A 50 -3.98 -13.17 -18.70
CA GLY A 50 -4.79 -11.96 -18.87
C GLY A 50 -4.49 -10.86 -17.84
N PHE A 51 -3.34 -10.91 -17.17
CA PHE A 51 -2.87 -9.85 -16.28
C PHE A 51 -1.93 -8.92 -17.04
N ALA A 52 -2.34 -7.67 -17.23
CA ALA A 52 -1.59 -6.65 -17.95
C ALA A 52 -1.02 -5.59 -16.99
N ASP A 53 -0.28 -6.05 -15.97
CA ASP A 53 0.41 -5.18 -15.02
C ASP A 53 1.32 -4.20 -15.78
N ARG A 54 1.23 -2.91 -15.44
CA ARG A 54 1.89 -1.85 -16.21
C ARG A 54 2.21 -0.66 -15.34
N THR A 55 3.24 0.09 -15.72
CA THR A 55 3.54 1.39 -15.11
C THR A 55 3.06 2.47 -16.08
N ARG A 56 2.19 3.35 -15.59
CA ARG A 56 1.73 4.54 -16.32
C ARG A 56 2.81 5.62 -16.30
N ASP A 57 2.72 6.55 -17.25
CA ASP A 57 3.68 7.67 -17.38
C ASP A 57 3.68 8.62 -16.17
N ASP A 58 2.58 8.66 -15.41
CA ASP A 58 2.43 9.47 -14.20
C ASP A 58 3.01 8.79 -12.93
N GLY A 59 3.66 7.63 -13.09
CA GLY A 59 4.28 6.87 -12.01
C GLY A 59 3.35 5.94 -11.25
N VAL A 60 2.07 5.82 -11.65
CA VAL A 60 1.15 4.81 -11.10
C VAL A 60 1.51 3.43 -11.63
N PHE A 61 1.65 2.47 -10.74
CA PHE A 61 1.74 1.06 -11.07
C PHE A 61 0.35 0.42 -11.02
N GLU A 62 -0.13 -0.01 -12.18
CA GLU A 62 -1.36 -0.78 -12.30
C GLU A 62 -1.07 -2.27 -12.08
N TYR A 63 -1.73 -2.83 -11.08
CA TYR A 63 -1.61 -4.23 -10.71
C TYR A 63 -2.97 -4.93 -10.84
N PHE A 64 -3.03 -6.00 -11.63
CA PHE A 64 -4.27 -6.77 -11.77
C PHE A 64 -4.47 -7.69 -10.56
N GLY A 65 -5.70 -7.70 -10.05
CA GLY A 65 -6.08 -8.51 -8.89
C GLY A 65 -6.04 -10.03 -9.15
N GLU A 66 -6.15 -10.80 -8.07
CA GLU A 66 -6.28 -12.25 -8.14
C GLU A 66 -7.68 -12.69 -8.59
N GLY A 67 -7.70 -13.88 -9.23
CA GLY A 67 -8.87 -14.46 -9.89
C GLY A 67 -8.49 -14.73 -11.34
N GLN A 68 -8.44 -15.99 -11.76
CA GLN A 68 -7.96 -16.36 -13.11
C GLN A 68 -9.09 -16.67 -14.08
N VAL A 69 -10.30 -16.93 -13.57
CA VAL A 69 -11.46 -17.37 -14.36
C VAL A 69 -12.68 -16.63 -13.84
N GLY A 70 -13.45 -16.04 -14.76
CA GLY A 70 -14.61 -15.19 -14.44
C GLY A 70 -14.24 -13.88 -13.73
N ASP A 71 -15.29 -13.13 -13.39
CA ASP A 71 -15.15 -11.80 -12.79
C ASP A 71 -14.35 -11.85 -11.49
N MET A 72 -13.39 -10.93 -11.36
CA MET A 72 -12.59 -10.80 -10.14
C MET A 72 -13.47 -10.34 -8.98
N GLN A 73 -13.19 -10.87 -7.80
CA GLN A 73 -13.93 -10.54 -6.59
C GLN A 73 -13.05 -9.77 -5.61
N MET A 74 -13.62 -8.75 -4.95
CA MET A 74 -12.95 -7.97 -3.90
C MET A 74 -12.94 -8.75 -2.58
N GLN A 75 -12.19 -9.86 -2.57
CA GLN A 75 -12.05 -10.75 -1.42
C GLN A 75 -10.60 -11.19 -1.26
N LYS A 76 -10.28 -11.81 -0.11
CA LYS A 76 -8.97 -12.40 0.17
C LYS A 76 -7.80 -11.46 -0.19
N GLY A 77 -6.94 -11.81 -1.14
CA GLY A 77 -5.77 -11.03 -1.54
C GLY A 77 -6.15 -9.65 -2.08
N ASN A 78 -7.17 -9.58 -2.92
CA ASN A 78 -7.66 -8.30 -3.48
C ASN A 78 -8.12 -7.35 -2.38
N ARG A 79 -8.86 -7.87 -1.40
CA ARG A 79 -9.29 -7.08 -0.25
C ARG A 79 -8.11 -6.65 0.62
N ALA A 80 -7.12 -7.52 0.81
CA ALA A 80 -5.93 -7.20 1.57
C ALA A 80 -5.10 -6.07 0.94
N ILE A 81 -5.07 -5.96 -0.39
CA ILE A 81 -4.48 -4.80 -1.08
C ILE A 81 -5.32 -3.55 -0.76
N ALA A 82 -6.63 -3.57 -1.03
CA ALA A 82 -7.47 -2.38 -0.84
C ALA A 82 -7.49 -1.85 0.62
N GLU A 83 -7.39 -2.75 1.60
CA GLU A 83 -7.50 -2.42 3.02
C GLU A 83 -6.12 -2.32 3.71
N HIS A 84 -5.00 -2.41 2.97
CA HIS A 84 -3.67 -2.55 3.58
C HIS A 84 -3.34 -1.38 4.52
N SER A 85 -3.57 -0.14 4.08
CA SER A 85 -3.29 1.07 4.87
C SER A 85 -4.17 1.17 6.11
N VAL A 86 -5.48 0.90 5.96
CA VAL A 86 -6.44 0.90 7.08
C VAL A 86 -6.09 -0.18 8.11
N GLY A 87 -5.62 -1.34 7.63
CA GLY A 87 -5.16 -2.44 8.48
C GLY A 87 -3.76 -2.26 9.05
N GLY A 88 -3.08 -1.13 8.81
CA GLY A 88 -1.72 -0.87 9.26
C GLY A 88 -0.69 -1.84 8.67
N LYS A 89 -0.92 -2.32 7.44
CA LYS A 89 -0.05 -3.28 6.74
C LYS A 89 0.78 -2.59 5.68
N SER A 90 2.07 -2.93 5.60
CA SER A 90 2.92 -2.58 4.45
C SER A 90 2.50 -3.37 3.22
N LEU A 91 2.58 -2.74 2.05
CA LEU A 91 2.37 -3.41 0.75
C LEU A 91 3.69 -3.42 -0.03
N LEU A 92 4.29 -4.59 -0.19
CA LEU A 92 5.59 -4.76 -0.85
C LEU A 92 5.43 -5.31 -2.26
N LEU A 93 6.06 -4.65 -3.24
CA LEU A 93 6.08 -5.10 -4.63
C LEU A 93 7.39 -5.80 -4.96
N PHE A 94 7.27 -7.00 -5.53
CA PHE A 94 8.37 -7.74 -6.13
C PHE A 94 8.08 -8.02 -7.60
N ARG A 95 9.14 -8.12 -8.40
CA ARG A 95 9.08 -8.53 -9.81
C ARG A 95 9.79 -9.87 -9.98
N LYS A 96 9.19 -10.80 -10.74
CA LYS A 96 9.87 -12.03 -11.14
C LYS A 96 11.12 -11.71 -11.97
N ALA A 97 12.20 -12.41 -11.71
CA ALA A 97 13.45 -12.37 -12.45
C ALA A 97 13.97 -13.81 -12.64
N PRO A 98 14.80 -14.09 -13.65
CA PRO A 98 15.36 -15.44 -13.86
C PRO A 98 16.03 -16.02 -12.60
N GLU A 99 16.68 -15.17 -11.81
CA GLU A 99 17.44 -15.52 -10.61
C GLU A 99 16.60 -15.51 -9.32
N GLY A 100 15.31 -15.14 -9.37
CA GLY A 100 14.41 -15.15 -8.22
C GLY A 100 13.32 -14.08 -8.28
N ILE A 101 13.15 -13.33 -7.20
CA ILE A 101 12.24 -12.18 -7.14
C ILE A 101 13.00 -10.94 -6.71
N ARG A 102 12.93 -9.90 -7.54
CA ARG A 102 13.57 -8.61 -7.31
C ARG A 102 12.64 -7.72 -6.50
N PHE A 103 13.12 -7.17 -5.39
CA PHE A 103 12.33 -6.21 -4.63
C PHE A 103 12.30 -4.86 -5.36
N VAL A 104 11.09 -4.38 -5.65
CA VAL A 104 10.88 -3.10 -6.34
C VAL A 104 10.74 -1.97 -5.33
N GLY A 105 9.93 -2.17 -4.29
CA GLY A 105 9.69 -1.14 -3.29
C GLY A 105 8.42 -1.37 -2.48
N GLU A 106 8.18 -0.46 -1.56
CA GLU A 106 6.92 -0.36 -0.83
C GLU A 106 5.94 0.52 -1.61
N MET A 107 4.68 0.10 -1.67
CA MET A 107 3.62 0.72 -2.45
C MET A 107 2.49 1.18 -1.53
N LEU A 108 1.71 2.17 -1.98
CA LEU A 108 0.43 2.53 -1.40
C LEU A 108 -0.68 2.31 -2.41
N TYR A 109 -1.80 1.77 -1.93
CA TYR A 109 -3.06 1.74 -2.64
C TYR A 109 -3.66 3.15 -2.72
N GLU A 110 -3.89 3.63 -3.95
CA GLU A 110 -4.52 4.93 -4.23
C GLU A 110 -5.98 4.75 -4.65
N ALA A 111 -6.21 3.93 -5.67
CA ALA A 111 -7.54 3.70 -6.23
C ALA A 111 -7.64 2.32 -6.90
N ARG A 112 -8.84 1.96 -7.34
CA ARG A 112 -9.06 0.83 -8.24
C ARG A 112 -10.10 1.18 -9.29
N HIS A 113 -10.02 0.53 -10.44
CA HIS A 113 -11.06 0.54 -11.45
C HIS A 113 -11.32 -0.88 -11.95
N ILE A 114 -12.39 -1.02 -12.73
CA ILE A 114 -12.73 -2.27 -13.42
C ILE A 114 -12.34 -2.12 -14.89
N GLU A 115 -11.60 -3.08 -15.40
CA GLU A 115 -11.20 -3.18 -16.81
C GLU A 115 -11.82 -4.45 -17.40
N ARG A 116 -12.34 -4.37 -18.63
CA ARG A 116 -12.76 -5.57 -19.37
C ARG A 116 -11.51 -6.20 -19.99
N ALA A 117 -11.23 -7.44 -19.57
CA ALA A 117 -10.05 -8.16 -20.00
C ALA A 117 -10.37 -9.66 -20.16
N PRO A 118 -9.63 -10.39 -21.02
CA PRO A 118 -9.77 -11.84 -21.12
C PRO A 118 -9.32 -12.52 -19.83
N ASP A 119 -10.01 -13.57 -19.44
CA ASP A 119 -9.58 -14.51 -18.42
C ASP A 119 -8.65 -15.59 -19.00
N ARG A 120 -8.21 -16.53 -18.17
CA ARG A 120 -7.30 -17.61 -18.61
C ARG A 120 -7.89 -18.51 -19.70
N THR A 121 -9.21 -18.53 -19.87
CA THR A 121 -9.91 -19.29 -20.91
C THR A 121 -10.19 -18.47 -22.17
N GLY A 122 -9.83 -17.18 -22.16
CA GLY A 122 -10.13 -16.22 -23.22
C GLY A 122 -11.54 -15.62 -23.13
N ALA A 123 -12.29 -15.93 -22.06
CA ALA A 123 -13.59 -15.32 -21.83
C ALA A 123 -13.42 -13.92 -21.24
N GLU A 124 -14.15 -12.96 -21.78
CA GLU A 124 -14.17 -11.59 -21.29
C GLU A 124 -14.74 -11.54 -19.86
N ARG A 125 -14.05 -10.83 -18.95
CA ARG A 125 -14.42 -10.69 -17.53
C ARG A 125 -14.15 -9.29 -16.99
N ASP A 126 -14.75 -9.00 -15.85
CA ASP A 126 -14.43 -7.80 -15.06
C ASP A 126 -13.15 -8.06 -14.26
N ALA A 127 -12.06 -7.43 -14.70
CA ALA A 127 -10.79 -7.42 -13.98
C ALA A 127 -10.73 -6.22 -13.02
N ILE A 128 -10.32 -6.48 -11.78
CA ILE A 128 -10.01 -5.44 -10.81
C ILE A 128 -8.57 -5.02 -11.05
N VAL A 129 -8.36 -3.74 -11.37
CA VAL A 129 -7.04 -3.15 -11.55
C VAL A 129 -6.79 -2.17 -10.42
N PHE A 130 -5.74 -2.43 -9.65
CA PHE A 130 -5.29 -1.59 -8.54
C PHE A 130 -4.31 -0.54 -9.03
N GLU A 131 -4.53 0.71 -8.64
CA GLU A 131 -3.64 1.83 -8.90
C GLU A 131 -2.77 2.04 -7.66
N LEU A 132 -1.48 1.75 -7.79
CA LEU A 132 -0.52 1.74 -6.70
C LEU A 132 0.56 2.79 -6.95
N ARG A 133 0.90 3.58 -5.91
CA ARG A 133 2.02 4.53 -5.99
C ARG A 133 3.20 4.08 -5.12
N PRO A 134 4.45 4.26 -5.56
CA PRO A 134 5.60 4.00 -4.71
C PRO A 134 5.56 4.90 -3.47
N LEU A 135 5.72 4.32 -2.28
CA LEU A 135 5.78 5.08 -1.03
C LEU A 135 6.94 6.11 -1.06
N SER A 136 8.04 5.78 -1.73
CA SER A 136 9.18 6.69 -1.91
C SER A 136 8.90 7.93 -2.76
N ALA A 137 7.85 7.89 -3.59
CA ALA A 137 7.44 9.04 -4.40
C ALA A 137 6.54 10.02 -3.62
N ILE A 138 6.06 9.61 -2.45
CA ILE A 138 5.28 10.46 -1.55
C ILE A 138 6.28 11.28 -0.76
N VAL A 139 6.62 12.43 -1.32
CA VAL A 139 7.27 13.49 -0.56
C VAL A 139 6.22 13.97 0.43
N GLU A 140 6.38 13.64 1.71
CA GLU A 140 5.80 14.51 2.73
C GLU A 140 6.42 15.88 2.48
N THR A 141 5.66 16.78 1.86
CA THR A 141 5.85 18.20 2.13
C THR A 141 5.55 18.31 3.61
N VAL A 142 6.57 18.11 4.43
CA VAL A 142 6.63 18.81 5.69
C VAL A 142 6.59 20.25 5.22
N ASP A 143 5.42 20.87 5.27
CA ASP A 143 5.33 22.30 5.40
C ASP A 143 6.12 22.58 6.68
N ALA A 144 7.44 22.68 6.52
CA ALA A 144 8.29 23.35 7.45
C ALA A 144 7.86 24.81 7.31
N GLU A 145 6.70 25.16 7.88
CA GLU A 145 6.73 26.31 8.73
C GLU A 145 7.89 26.05 9.69
N PRO A 146 9.03 26.76 9.56
CA PRO A 146 10.02 26.68 10.60
C PRO A 146 9.27 26.92 11.92
N PRO A 147 9.51 26.11 12.98
CA PRO A 147 8.98 26.47 14.28
C PRO A 147 9.38 27.93 14.50
N ALA A 148 8.41 28.78 14.82
CA ALA A 148 8.62 30.22 14.98
C ALA A 148 9.97 30.44 15.67
N ILE A 149 10.94 30.96 14.91
CA ILE A 149 12.32 31.08 15.38
C ILE A 149 12.27 31.97 16.62
N GLY A 150 12.50 31.39 17.81
CA GLY A 150 12.50 32.12 19.08
C GLY A 150 11.78 31.46 20.25
N VAL A 151 11.04 30.35 20.07
CA VAL A 151 10.36 29.69 21.19
C VAL A 151 11.18 28.50 21.69
N SER A 152 11.60 28.53 22.95
CA SER A 152 12.34 27.40 23.53
C SER A 152 11.41 26.23 23.83
N LEU A 153 11.96 25.01 23.91
CA LEU A 153 11.21 23.82 24.31
C LEU A 153 10.55 23.98 25.70
N ALA A 154 11.16 24.79 26.57
CA ALA A 154 10.58 25.13 27.88
C ALA A 154 9.33 26.02 27.76
N ASP A 155 9.32 26.96 26.81
CA ASP A 155 8.18 27.85 26.59
C ASP A 155 7.02 27.10 25.94
N LEU A 156 7.31 26.22 24.98
CA LEU A 156 6.31 25.31 24.41
C LEU A 156 5.67 24.40 25.48
N ARG A 157 6.48 23.88 26.42
CA ARG A 157 5.99 23.06 27.52
C ARG A 157 5.08 23.85 28.47
N LYS A 158 5.42 25.11 28.78
CA LYS A 158 4.57 25.98 29.61
C LYS A 158 3.23 26.27 28.94
N LEU A 159 3.25 26.59 27.64
CA LEU A 159 2.03 26.85 26.87
C LEU A 159 1.12 25.62 26.83
N ALA A 160 1.68 24.42 26.64
CA ALA A 160 0.91 23.18 26.64
C ALA A 160 0.25 22.89 28.00
N ILE A 161 0.96 23.13 29.10
CA ILE A 161 0.41 22.98 30.46
C ILE A 161 -0.71 24.00 30.69
N ALA A 162 -0.49 25.28 30.35
CA ALA A 162 -1.49 26.33 30.51
C ALA A 162 -2.75 26.09 29.66
N ALA A 163 -2.60 25.57 28.44
CA ALA A 163 -3.72 25.22 27.57
C ALA A 163 -4.52 24.02 28.13
N ALA A 164 -3.84 23.05 28.76
CA ALA A 164 -4.49 21.91 29.40
C ALA A 164 -5.21 22.28 30.71
N GLU A 165 -4.78 23.35 31.38
CA GLU A 165 -5.37 23.86 32.63
C GLU A 165 -6.49 24.89 32.41
N ALA A 166 -6.65 25.41 31.19
CA ALA A 166 -7.73 26.33 30.86
C ALA A 166 -9.09 25.60 30.82
N PRO A 167 -10.13 26.08 31.53
CA PRO A 167 -11.46 25.48 31.46
C PRO A 167 -12.08 25.72 30.07
N PRO A 168 -12.96 24.82 29.58
CA PRO A 168 -13.56 24.96 28.27
C PRO A 168 -14.35 26.26 28.19
N LEU A 169 -14.14 27.03 27.12
CA LEU A 169 -14.92 28.21 26.80
C LEU A 169 -16.38 27.80 26.59
N SER A 170 -17.22 28.01 27.60
CA SER A 170 -18.66 27.94 27.49
C SER A 170 -19.14 29.06 26.57
N GLN A 171 -19.49 28.71 25.33
CA GLN A 171 -20.23 29.61 24.45
C GLN A 171 -21.67 29.74 24.95
N SER A 172 -22.07 30.94 25.37
CA SER A 172 -23.42 31.51 25.21
C SER A 172 -23.39 32.99 25.62
N PRO A 173 -24.07 33.88 24.87
CA PRO A 173 -25.37 34.34 25.37
C PRO A 173 -26.42 34.30 24.24
N SER A 174 -27.54 33.61 24.45
CA SER A 174 -28.79 34.14 25.04
C SER A 174 -29.38 35.33 24.28
N VAL A 175 -30.43 35.01 23.54
CA VAL A 175 -31.52 35.85 23.04
C VAL A 175 -31.92 36.96 24.03
N ARG A 176 -32.22 38.17 23.51
CA ARG A 176 -33.15 39.11 24.15
C ARG A 176 -34.04 39.78 23.10
N ASN A 177 -35.33 39.50 23.28
CA ASN A 177 -36.59 40.23 23.00
C ASN A 177 -36.71 41.10 21.76
#